data_AF-A0A5C8VQC4-F1
#
_entry.id   AF-A0A5C8VQC4-F1
#
_cell.length_a   1.000
_cell.length_b   1.000
_cell.length_c   1.000
_cell.angle_alpha   90.00
_cell.angle_beta   90.00
_cell.angle_gamma   90.00
#
_symmetry.space_group_name_H-M   'P 1'
#
loop_
_entity.id
_entity.type
_entity.pdbx_description
1 polymer ?
#
loop_
_entity_poly.entity_id
_entity_poly.type
_entity_poly.pdbx_seq_one_letter_code
_entity_poly.pdbx_strand_id
1 'polypeptide(L)'
;MAAATVEKPLDVGGPISRRAAALANVKWFRALASRVLREGGPQATLRAANARAAARIILRQAKRDALVNRMAREALQADRVSH
;
A
#
# COMPACT_ATOMS: atom_id res chain seq x y z
N MET A 1 -14.52 22.36 -11.26
CA MET A 1 -13.79 21.18 -11.78
C MET A 1 -12.72 20.81 -10.76
N ALA A 2 -12.84 19.66 -10.10
CA ALA A 2 -11.83 19.22 -9.14
C ALA A 2 -10.63 18.67 -9.91
N ALA A 3 -9.47 19.31 -9.75
CA ALA A 3 -8.22 18.84 -10.31
C ALA A 3 -7.91 17.45 -9.74
N ALA A 4 -7.95 16.42 -10.59
CA ALA A 4 -7.43 15.12 -10.24
C ALA A 4 -5.92 15.29 -10.03
N THR A 5 -5.50 15.42 -8.77
CA THR A 5 -4.11 15.23 -8.40
C THR A 5 -3.80 13.78 -8.72
N VAL A 6 -3.25 13.53 -9.91
CA VAL A 6 -2.58 12.27 -10.22
C VAL A 6 -1.42 12.23 -9.24
N GLU A 7 -1.65 11.62 -8.08
CA GLU A 7 -0.57 11.30 -7.15
C GLU A 7 0.37 10.40 -7.94
N LYS A 8 1.49 10.99 -8.38
CA LYS A 8 2.59 10.25 -8.99
C LYS A 8 2.92 9.13 -8.00
N PRO A 9 2.76 7.85 -8.37
CA PRO A 9 3.11 6.76 -7.47
C PRO A 9 4.53 7.02 -7.00
N LEU A 10 4.71 7.15 -5.69
CA LEU A 10 6.04 7.31 -5.11
C LEU A 10 6.93 6.22 -5.72
N ASP A 11 8.01 6.61 -6.38
CA ASP A 11 8.96 5.66 -6.97
C ASP A 11 9.70 4.96 -5.82
N VAL A 12 9.05 3.94 -5.29
CA VAL A 12 9.53 3.12 -4.17
C VAL A 12 10.45 1.98 -4.66
N GLY A 13 11.09 2.14 -5.83
CA GLY A 13 12.00 1.17 -6.45
C GLY A 13 11.31 -0.08 -7.02
N GLY A 14 12.10 -1.12 -7.33
CA GLY A 14 11.62 -2.39 -7.89
C GLY A 14 10.58 -3.17 -7.05
N PRO A 15 10.00 -4.27 -7.56
CA PRO A 15 8.89 -4.97 -6.91
C PRO A 15 9.13 -5.40 -5.45
N ILE A 16 10.36 -5.77 -5.10
CA ILE A 16 10.75 -6.13 -3.72
C ILE A 16 10.72 -4.91 -2.80
N SER A 17 11.23 -3.77 -3.27
CA SER A 17 11.22 -2.53 -2.49
C SER A 17 9.80 -1.97 -2.36
N ARG A 18 8.91 -2.16 -3.35
CA ARG A 18 7.47 -1.85 -3.22
C ARG A 18 6.78 -2.67 -2.13
N ARG A 19 7.01 -3.99 -2.10
CA ARG A 19 6.47 -4.86 -1.04
C ARG A 19 7.01 -4.47 0.33
N ALA A 20 8.31 -4.22 0.44
CA ALA A 20 8.94 -3.83 1.70
C ALA A 20 8.38 -2.49 2.21
N ALA A 21 8.26 -1.49 1.33
CA ALA A 21 7.68 -0.19 1.64
C ALA A 21 6.21 -0.31 2.10
N ALA A 22 5.40 -1.12 1.40
CA ALA A 22 4.01 -1.36 1.80
C ALA A 22 3.93 -1.98 3.20
N LEU A 23 4.78 -2.96 3.52
CA LEU A 23 4.82 -3.58 4.85
C LEU A 23 5.29 -2.61 5.93
N ALA A 24 6.29 -1.78 5.63
CA ALA A 24 6.77 -0.74 6.55
C ALA A 24 5.66 0.27 6.86
N ASN A 25 4.96 0.77 5.84
CA ASN A 25 3.83 1.69 6.01
C ASN A 25 2.69 1.06 6.84
N VAL A 26 2.34 -0.19 6.57
CA VAL A 26 1.31 -0.90 7.36
C VAL A 26 1.71 -0.99 8.83
N LYS A 27 2.97 -1.32 9.13
CA LYS A 27 3.47 -1.35 10.52
C LYS A 27 3.40 0.03 11.16
N TRP A 28 3.84 1.06 10.44
CA TRP A 28 3.82 2.44 10.92
C TRP A 28 2.39 2.92 11.24
N PHE A 29 1.44 2.73 10.33
CA PHE A 29 0.05 3.13 10.55
C PHE A 29 -0.61 2.39 11.72
N ARG A 30 -0.30 1.09 11.91
CA ARG A 30 -0.80 0.33 13.08
C ARG A 30 -0.21 0.83 14.39
N ALA A 31 1.09 1.16 14.40
CA ALA A 31 1.75 1.75 15.55
C ALA A 31 1.16 3.13 15.86
N LEU A 32 0.95 3.97 14.85
CA LEU A 32 0.29 5.27 14.98
C LEU A 32 -1.11 5.14 15.57
N ALA A 33 -1.94 4.22 15.07
CA ALA A 33 -3.28 3.99 15.63
C ALA A 33 -3.22 3.62 17.11
N SER A 34 -2.27 2.77 17.50
CA SER A 34 -2.09 2.35 18.90
C SER A 34 -1.61 3.52 19.76
N ARG A 35 -0.70 4.35 19.24
CA ARG A 35 -0.20 5.54 19.91
C ARG A 35 -1.31 6.57 20.12
N VAL A 36 -2.09 6.89 19.09
CA VAL A 36 -3.20 7.84 19.15
C VAL A 36 -4.25 7.43 20.19
N LEU A 37 -4.53 6.13 20.32
CA LEU A 37 -5.47 5.65 21.34
C LEU A 37 -4.92 5.75 22.77
N ARG A 38 -3.59 5.65 22.96
CA ARG A 38 -2.96 5.79 24.28
C ARG A 38 -2.81 7.25 24.69
N GLU A 39 -2.36 8.10 23.77
CA GLU A 39 -2.13 9.53 24.03
C GLU A 39 -3.43 10.34 24.03
N GLY A 40 -4.48 9.84 23.36
CA GLY A 40 -5.78 10.48 23.31
C GLY A 40 -5.78 11.76 22.45
N GLY A 41 -6.50 12.77 22.94
CA GLY A 41 -6.69 14.05 22.25
C GLY A 41 -7.89 14.07 21.29
N PRO A 42 -8.09 15.17 20.56
CA PRO A 42 -9.26 15.38 19.73
C PRO A 42 -9.47 14.24 18.74
N GLN A 43 -10.69 13.70 18.74
CA GLN A 43 -11.15 12.66 17.81
C GLN A 43 -10.20 11.45 17.72
N ALA A 44 -9.52 11.09 18.81
CA ALA A 44 -8.51 10.02 18.83
C ALA A 44 -9.02 8.71 18.22
N THR A 45 -10.26 8.31 18.55
CA THR A 45 -10.90 7.11 18.00
C THR A 45 -11.04 7.17 16.47
N LEU A 46 -11.49 8.30 15.92
CA LEU A 46 -11.64 8.49 14.48
C LEU A 46 -10.27 8.48 13.78
N ARG A 47 -9.28 9.20 14.32
CA ARG A 47 -7.92 9.22 13.75
C ARG A 47 -7.26 7.83 13.78
N ALA A 48 -7.44 7.07 14.86
CA ALA A 48 -6.95 5.70 14.95
C ALA A 48 -7.67 4.76 13.98
N ALA A 49 -9.00 4.91 13.81
CA ALA A 49 -9.75 4.17 12.80
C ALA A 49 -9.26 4.49 11.38
N ASN A 50 -9.00 5.76 11.09
CA ASN A 50 -8.49 6.22 9.80
C ASN A 50 -7.09 5.65 9.50
N ALA A 51 -6.18 5.66 10.49
CA ALA A 51 -4.86 5.03 10.36
C ALA A 51 -4.97 3.51 10.09
N ARG A 52 -5.89 2.80 10.78
CA ARG A 52 -6.15 1.37 10.50
C ARG A 52 -6.73 1.16 9.09
N ALA A 53 -7.61 2.06 8.64
CA ALA A 53 -8.18 2.00 7.29
C ALA A 53 -7.08 2.19 6.22
N ALA A 54 -6.21 3.19 6.39
CA ALA A 54 -5.04 3.40 5.52
C ALA A 54 -4.16 2.15 5.44
N ALA A 55 -3.84 1.51 6.58
CA ALA A 55 -3.08 0.26 6.60
C ALA A 55 -3.77 -0.86 5.79
N ARG A 56 -5.10 -0.98 5.87
CA ARG A 56 -5.87 -1.96 5.09
C ARG A 56 -5.83 -1.65 3.60
N ILE A 57 -5.97 -0.38 3.22
CA ILE A 57 -5.93 0.05 1.81
C ILE A 57 -4.57 -0.28 1.19
N ILE A 58 -3.47 0.08 1.87
CA ILE A 58 -2.11 -0.21 1.42
C ILE A 58 -1.89 -1.71 1.24
N LEU A 59 -2.32 -2.52 2.22
CA LEU A 59 -2.16 -3.97 2.13
C LEU A 59 -2.97 -4.57 0.97
N ARG A 60 -4.19 -4.09 0.73
CA ARG A 60 -5.02 -4.52 -0.40
C ARG A 60 -4.41 -4.11 -1.74
N GLN A 61 -3.85 -2.91 -1.83
CA GLN A 61 -3.16 -2.44 -3.03
C GLN A 61 -1.92 -3.30 -3.32
N ALA A 62 -1.07 -3.53 -2.32
CA ALA A 62 0.13 -4.34 -2.49
C ALA A 62 -0.18 -5.79 -2.93
N LYS A 63 -1.29 -6.37 -2.47
CA LYS A 63 -1.75 -7.68 -2.95
C LYS A 63 -2.18 -7.65 -4.42
N ARG A 64 -2.93 -6.62 -4.82
CA ARG A 64 -3.33 -6.42 -6.23
C ARG A 64 -2.11 -6.23 -7.13
N ASP A 65 -1.16 -5.40 -6.71
CA ASP A 65 0.08 -5.17 -7.47
C ASP A 65 0.90 -6.46 -7.60
N ALA A 66 0.97 -7.28 -6.54
CA ALA A 66 1.66 -8.56 -6.60
C ALA A 66 1.02 -9.53 -7.61
N LEU A 67 -0.32 -9.57 -7.67
CA LEU A 67 -1.06 -10.38 -8.64
C LEU A 67 -0.79 -9.91 -10.07
N VAL A 68 -0.92 -8.61 -10.34
CA VAL A 68 -0.67 -8.01 -11.66
C VAL A 68 0.77 -8.29 -12.11
N ASN A 69 1.75 -8.11 -11.22
CA ASN A 69 3.15 -8.42 -11.53
C ASN A 69 3.37 -9.90 -11.84
N ARG A 70 2.63 -10.81 -11.20
CA ARG A 70 2.70 -12.25 -11.50
C ARG A 70 2.15 -12.54 -12.88
N MET A 71 0.96 -12.04 -13.20
CA MET A 71 0.33 -12.21 -14.51
C MET A 71 1.21 -11.64 -15.63
N ALA A 72 1.80 -10.46 -15.43
CA ALA A 72 2.72 -9.86 -16.40
C ALA A 72 3.96 -10.75 -16.64
N ARG A 73 4.53 -11.36 -15.59
CA ARG A 73 5.65 -12.29 -15.73
C ARG A 73 5.25 -13.57 -16.45
N GLU A 74 4.08 -14.13 -16.14
CA GLU A 74 3.56 -15.32 -16.80
C GLU A 74 3.31 -15.06 -18.30
N ALA A 75 2.72 -13.92 -18.65
CA ALA A 75 2.51 -13.52 -20.04
C ALA A 75 3.84 -13.38 -20.81
N LEU A 76 4.83 -12.70 -20.22
CA LEU A 76 6.17 -12.58 -20.81
C LEU A 76 6.90 -13.91 -20.95
N GLN A 77 6.64 -14.88 -20.08
CA GLN A 77 7.20 -16.23 -20.19
C GLN A 77 6.51 -17.04 -21.30
N ALA A 78 5.19 -16.95 -21.41
CA ALA A 78 4.43 -17.63 -22.46
C ALA A 78 4.84 -17.15 -23.86
N ASP A 79 5.07 -15.84 -24.03
CA ASP A 79 5.54 -15.23 -25.27
C ASP A 79 6.93 -15.76 -25.67
N ARG A 80 7.86 -15.88 -24.71
CA ARG A 80 9.21 -16.41 -24.94
C ARG A 80 9.27 -17.89 -25.31
N VAL A 81 8.30 -18.69 -24.88
CA VAL A 81 8.25 -20.14 -25.18
C VAL A 81 7.56 -20.41 -26.52
N SER A 82 6.84 -19.43 -27.06
CA SER A 82 6.11 -19.53 -28.33
C SER A 82 6.97 -19.12 -29.55
N HIS A 83 8.23 -18.72 -29.33
CA HIS A 83 9.23 -18.37 -30.34
C HIS A 83 10.44 -19.29 -30.23
#